data_AF-A0A379AG24-F1
#
_entry.id   AF-A0A379AG24-F1
#
_cell.length_a   1.000
_cell.length_b   1.000
_cell.length_c   1.000
_cell.angle_alpha   90.00
_cell.angle_beta   90.00
_cell.angle_gamma   90.00
#
_symmetry.space_group_name_H-M   'P 1'
#
loop_
_entity.id
_entity.type
_entity.pdbx_description
1 polymer ?
#
loop_
_entity_poly.entity_id
_entity_poly.type
_entity_poly.pdbx_seq_one_letter_code
_entity_poly.pdbx_strand_id
1 'polypeptide(L)'
;MTPQDWQSIAEDIRQNYDRYDGFVILHGTDTMAFTASALSFMLENLAKPVIVTGSQIPLAELRSDGQQNLLNSLYVAANYPISEVSLFFNNTLYRGNRTTKAHADGFNAFASPNLSALLEAGIHIRRLNTPPAPAGQGELKVHTITPQPIGVVTIYPGISARRCT
;
A
#
# COMPACT_ATOMS: atom_id res chain seq x y z
N MET A 1 6.92 -6.07 -11.43
CA MET A 1 7.26 -5.35 -10.19
C MET A 1 8.52 -5.91 -9.58
N THR A 2 9.55 -5.08 -9.51
CA THR A 2 10.89 -5.31 -8.96
C THR A 2 11.27 -4.14 -8.04
N PRO A 3 12.35 -4.25 -7.25
CA PRO A 3 12.83 -3.14 -6.42
C PRO A 3 13.10 -1.84 -7.20
N GLN A 4 13.53 -1.93 -8.45
CA GLN A 4 13.73 -0.76 -9.31
C GLN A 4 12.44 0.01 -9.62
N ASP A 5 11.32 -0.70 -9.80
CA ASP A 5 10.06 0.02 -10.06
C ASP A 5 9.53 0.66 -8.76
N TRP A 6 9.78 0.08 -7.57
CA TRP A 6 9.51 0.76 -6.29
C TRP A 6 10.33 2.06 -6.17
N GLN A 7 11.61 2.01 -6.55
CA GLN A 7 12.47 3.18 -6.59
C GLN A 7 11.92 4.25 -7.52
N SER A 8 11.43 3.85 -8.70
CA SER A 8 10.86 4.77 -9.68
C SER A 8 9.60 5.46 -9.13
N ILE A 9 8.73 4.73 -8.44
CA ILE A 9 7.52 5.30 -7.81
C ILE A 9 7.90 6.28 -6.68
N ALA A 10 8.83 5.90 -5.81
CA ALA A 10 9.25 6.77 -4.70
C ALA A 10 9.88 8.07 -5.19
N GLU A 11 10.66 7.99 -6.27
CA GLU A 11 11.30 9.14 -6.89
C GLU A 11 10.29 10.06 -7.60
N ASP A 12 9.27 9.50 -8.26
CA ASP A 12 8.18 10.28 -8.86
C ASP A 12 7.38 11.07 -7.80
N ILE A 13 7.09 10.43 -6.65
CA ILE A 13 6.49 11.12 -5.50
C ILE A 13 7.39 12.26 -5.03
N ARG A 14 8.69 12.02 -4.87
CA ARG A 14 9.66 13.03 -4.41
C ARG A 14 9.69 14.24 -5.32
N GLN A 15 9.74 14.02 -6.64
CA GLN A 15 9.80 15.09 -7.64
C GLN A 15 8.54 15.95 -7.67
N ASN A 16 7.41 15.38 -7.27
CA ASN A 16 6.12 16.05 -7.24
C ASN A 16 5.68 16.43 -5.82
N TYR A 17 6.53 16.22 -4.81
CA TYR A 17 6.10 16.26 -3.41
C TYR A 17 5.54 17.62 -2.99
N ASP A 18 6.18 18.71 -3.39
CA ASP A 18 5.75 20.07 -3.01
C ASP A 18 4.59 20.60 -3.85
N ARG A 19 4.26 19.95 -4.97
CA ARG A 19 3.23 20.41 -5.92
C ARG A 19 1.83 19.93 -5.58
N TYR A 20 1.70 18.85 -4.79
CA TYR A 20 0.42 18.21 -4.48
C TYR A 20 0.27 17.94 -2.99
N ASP A 21 -0.97 17.83 -2.53
CA ASP A 21 -1.30 17.60 -1.12
C ASP A 21 -1.35 16.12 -0.72
N GLY A 22 -1.36 15.22 -1.70
CA GLY A 22 -1.43 13.77 -1.51
C GLY A 22 -1.22 13.00 -2.81
N PHE A 23 -0.98 11.70 -2.70
CA PHE A 23 -0.63 10.83 -3.81
C PHE A 23 -1.53 9.60 -3.83
N VAL A 24 -2.07 9.25 -5.00
CA VAL A 24 -2.75 7.99 -5.24
C VAL A 24 -1.98 7.21 -6.31
N ILE A 25 -1.54 6.00 -5.97
CA ILE A 25 -0.78 5.12 -6.86
C ILE A 25 -1.73 4.03 -7.35
N LEU A 26 -2.02 4.05 -8.65
CA LEU A 26 -2.74 2.96 -9.31
C LEU A 26 -1.78 1.79 -9.55
N HIS A 27 -2.15 0.60 -9.05
CA HIS A 27 -1.28 -0.55 -9.05
C HIS A 27 -2.06 -1.86 -9.25
N GLY A 28 -1.46 -2.86 -9.91
CA GLY A 28 -2.03 -4.20 -10.04
C GLY A 28 -2.09 -4.93 -8.69
N THR A 29 -3.11 -5.76 -8.45
CA THR A 29 -3.36 -6.33 -7.11
C THR A 29 -2.30 -7.36 -6.68
N ASP A 30 -1.66 -8.07 -7.61
CA ASP A 30 -0.77 -9.20 -7.30
C ASP A 30 0.42 -8.86 -6.39
N THR A 31 1.02 -7.68 -6.56
CA THR A 31 2.16 -7.26 -5.74
C THR A 31 1.93 -5.93 -5.02
N MET A 32 0.68 -5.47 -4.92
CA MET A 32 0.32 -4.19 -4.33
C MET A 32 0.79 -4.07 -2.86
N ALA A 33 0.62 -5.14 -2.08
CA ALA A 33 1.05 -5.18 -0.68
C ALA A 33 2.58 -5.05 -0.54
N PHE A 34 3.35 -5.63 -1.47
CA PHE A 34 4.81 -5.48 -1.49
C PHE A 34 5.21 -4.03 -1.81
N THR A 35 4.59 -3.42 -2.82
CA THR A 35 4.84 -2.00 -3.17
C THR A 35 4.48 -1.07 -2.02
N ALA A 36 3.31 -1.23 -1.41
CA ALA A 36 2.88 -0.43 -0.25
C ALA A 36 3.85 -0.61 0.95
N SER A 37 4.34 -1.82 1.17
CA SER A 37 5.33 -2.10 2.22
C SER A 37 6.67 -1.42 1.92
N ALA A 38 7.21 -1.59 0.71
CA ALA A 38 8.48 -1.00 0.30
C ALA A 38 8.46 0.53 0.44
N LEU A 39 7.45 1.19 -0.12
CA LEU A 39 7.31 2.65 -0.04
C LEU A 39 7.22 3.16 1.40
N SER A 40 6.60 2.41 2.32
CA SER A 40 6.53 2.81 3.74
C SER A 40 7.90 2.91 4.41
N PHE A 41 8.89 2.16 3.95
CA PHE A 41 10.27 2.23 4.43
C PHE A 41 11.10 3.23 3.62
N MET A 42 10.77 3.43 2.34
CA MET A 42 11.50 4.35 1.47
C MET A 42 11.20 5.81 1.79
N LEU A 43 9.96 6.15 2.15
CA LEU A 43 9.49 7.52 2.36
C LEU A 43 9.62 7.93 3.84
N GLU A 44 10.84 8.20 4.29
CA GLU A 44 11.10 8.73 5.64
C GLU A 44 10.57 10.16 5.77
N ASN A 45 10.03 10.51 6.95
CA ASN A 45 9.38 11.80 7.24
C ASN A 45 8.20 12.11 6.30
N LEU A 46 7.50 11.09 5.82
CA LEU A 46 6.29 11.29 5.02
C LEU A 46 5.24 12.07 5.82
N ALA A 47 4.87 13.23 5.29
CA ALA A 47 3.91 14.17 5.90
C ALA A 47 2.59 14.26 5.12
N LYS A 48 2.52 13.68 3.91
CA LYS A 48 1.35 13.68 3.02
C LYS A 48 0.81 12.26 2.82
N PRO A 49 -0.50 12.06 2.60
CA PRO A 49 -1.05 10.73 2.36
C PRO A 49 -0.55 10.15 1.04
N VAL A 50 -0.14 8.89 1.08
CA VAL A 50 0.18 8.08 -0.10
C VAL A 50 -0.72 6.85 -0.07
N ILE A 51 -1.66 6.75 -1.00
CA ILE A 51 -2.65 5.67 -1.07
C ILE A 51 -2.38 4.81 -2.29
N VAL A 52 -2.02 3.55 -2.09
CA VAL A 52 -1.96 2.55 -3.15
C VAL A 52 -3.34 1.94 -3.34
N THR A 53 -3.84 1.89 -4.57
CA THR A 53 -5.12 1.27 -4.87
C THR A 53 -5.12 0.62 -6.26
N GLY A 54 -6.19 -0.07 -6.60
CA GLY A 54 -6.35 -0.75 -7.88
C GLY A 54 -7.72 -1.40 -8.01
N SER A 55 -7.80 -2.47 -8.80
CA SER A 55 -9.05 -3.17 -9.07
C SER A 55 -8.79 -4.63 -9.40
N GLN A 56 -9.74 -5.50 -9.09
CA GLN A 56 -9.77 -6.88 -9.60
C GLN A 56 -10.28 -6.89 -11.05
N ILE A 57 -11.25 -6.04 -11.38
CA ILE A 57 -11.85 -5.96 -12.72
C ILE A 57 -11.41 -4.64 -13.39
N PRO A 58 -10.85 -4.67 -14.61
CA PRO A 58 -10.41 -3.46 -15.31
C PRO A 58 -11.49 -2.38 -15.36
N LEU A 59 -11.10 -1.11 -15.30
CA LEU A 59 -12.03 0.03 -15.21
C LEU A 59 -13.05 0.07 -16.37
N ALA A 60 -12.67 -0.42 -17.55
CA ALA A 60 -13.51 -0.43 -18.75
C ALA A 60 -14.60 -1.52 -18.73
N GLU A 61 -14.51 -2.50 -17.82
CA GLU A 61 -15.39 -3.67 -17.79
C GLU A 61 -16.61 -3.45 -16.90
N LEU A 62 -17.71 -4.13 -17.25
CA LEU A 62 -18.94 -4.10 -16.45
C LEU A 62 -18.66 -4.66 -15.03
N ARG A 63 -19.20 -4.00 -14.01
CA ARG A 63 -19.03 -4.34 -12.59
C ARG A 63 -17.61 -4.11 -12.05
N SER A 64 -16.82 -3.25 -12.70
CA SER A 64 -15.50 -2.86 -12.19
C SER A 64 -15.58 -2.27 -10.78
N ASP A 65 -14.71 -2.75 -9.90
CA ASP A 65 -14.41 -2.16 -8.59
C ASP A 65 -13.46 -0.95 -8.69
N GLY A 66 -12.82 -0.75 -9.86
CA GLY A 66 -11.83 0.31 -10.07
C GLY A 66 -12.40 1.72 -9.95
N GLN A 67 -13.62 1.96 -10.41
CA GLN A 67 -14.24 3.28 -10.30
C GLN A 67 -14.42 3.68 -8.83
N GLN A 68 -14.94 2.75 -8.01
CA GLN A 68 -15.18 3.01 -6.59
C GLN A 68 -13.88 3.11 -5.80
N ASN A 69 -12.92 2.22 -6.06
CA ASN A 69 -11.62 2.24 -5.38
C ASN A 69 -10.84 3.53 -5.67
N LEU A 70 -10.78 3.97 -6.92
CA LEU A 70 -10.10 5.20 -7.29
C LEU A 70 -10.80 6.44 -6.71
N LEU A 71 -12.13 6.55 -6.87
CA LEU A 71 -12.90 7.68 -6.37
C LEU A 71 -12.72 7.84 -4.85
N ASN A 72 -12.86 6.75 -4.10
CA ASN A 72 -12.72 6.78 -2.66
C ASN A 72 -11.28 7.08 -2.23
N SER A 73 -10.27 6.56 -2.94
CA SER A 73 -8.86 6.86 -2.65
C SER A 73 -8.56 8.36 -2.81
N LEU A 74 -9.04 8.99 -3.88
CA LEU A 74 -8.91 10.43 -4.09
C LEU A 74 -9.63 11.22 -2.98
N TYR A 75 -10.86 10.83 -2.65
CA TYR A 75 -11.65 11.51 -1.63
C TYR A 75 -11.02 11.40 -0.23
N VAL A 76 -10.50 10.22 0.13
CA VAL A 76 -9.80 9.97 1.40
C VAL A 76 -8.49 10.73 1.46
N ALA A 77 -7.68 10.74 0.39
CA ALA A 77 -6.44 11.50 0.35
C ALA A 77 -6.67 13.00 0.58
N ALA A 78 -7.73 13.58 0.00
CA ALA A 78 -8.03 15.00 0.11
C ALA A 78 -8.70 15.38 1.45
N ASN A 79 -9.65 14.59 1.94
CA ASN A 79 -10.53 14.99 3.06
C ASN A 79 -10.19 14.30 4.39
N TYR A 80 -9.50 13.16 4.34
CA TYR A 80 -9.11 12.40 5.51
C TYR A 80 -7.62 12.06 5.48
N PRO A 81 -6.71 13.05 5.30
CA PRO A 81 -5.29 12.78 5.13
C PRO A 81 -4.73 12.04 6.35
N ILE A 82 -4.05 10.94 6.07
CA ILE A 82 -3.24 10.16 7.02
C ILE A 82 -1.85 10.07 6.41
N SER A 83 -0.86 10.64 7.08
CA SER A 83 0.53 10.76 6.62
C SER A 83 1.28 9.42 6.72
N GLU A 84 0.77 8.42 6.00
CA GLU A 84 1.32 7.08 5.90
C GLU A 84 1.19 6.58 4.46
N VAL A 85 2.02 5.60 4.10
CA VAL A 85 1.72 4.75 2.94
C VAL A 85 0.62 3.78 3.34
N SER A 86 -0.52 3.90 2.69
CA SER A 86 -1.74 3.13 2.95
C SER A 86 -2.21 2.40 1.69
N LEU A 87 -3.05 1.40 1.88
CA LEU A 87 -3.66 0.63 0.80
C LEU A 87 -5.17 0.76 0.93
N PHE A 88 -5.84 1.28 -0.10
CA PHE A 88 -7.30 1.36 -0.13
C PHE A 88 -7.87 0.28 -1.04
N PHE A 89 -8.74 -0.56 -0.50
CA PHE A 89 -9.45 -1.58 -1.26
C PHE A 89 -10.77 -1.94 -0.59
N ASN A 90 -11.83 -2.12 -1.39
CA ASN A 90 -13.15 -2.55 -0.94
C ASN A 90 -13.63 -1.79 0.31
N ASN A 91 -13.77 -0.47 0.17
CA ASN A 91 -14.25 0.44 1.22
C ASN A 91 -13.38 0.49 2.49
N THR A 92 -12.16 -0.04 2.48
CA THR A 92 -11.30 -0.09 3.66
C THR A 92 -9.92 0.47 3.36
N LEU A 93 -9.41 1.33 4.24
CA LEU A 93 -8.06 1.85 4.19
C LEU A 93 -7.18 1.13 5.21
N TYR A 94 -6.15 0.45 4.75
CA TYR A 94 -5.19 -0.30 5.58
C TYR A 94 -3.84 0.42 5.65
N ARG A 95 -3.10 0.20 6.73
CA ARG A 95 -1.68 0.56 6.78
C ARG A 95 -0.90 -0.33 5.82
N GLY A 96 -0.17 0.26 4.86
CA GLY A 96 0.41 -0.45 3.72
C GLY A 96 1.28 -1.64 4.13
N ASN A 97 2.21 -1.44 5.07
CA ASN A 97 3.12 -2.47 5.58
C ASN A 97 2.51 -3.51 6.53
N ARG A 98 1.18 -3.51 6.69
CA ARG A 98 0.43 -4.54 7.42
C ARG A 98 -0.46 -5.38 6.52
N THR A 99 -0.45 -5.10 5.22
CA THR A 99 -1.34 -5.77 4.26
C THR A 99 -0.73 -7.03 3.67
N THR A 100 -1.60 -7.96 3.29
CA THR A 100 -1.28 -9.09 2.41
C THR A 100 -2.48 -9.35 1.50
N LYS A 101 -2.26 -9.91 0.30
CA LYS A 101 -3.35 -10.35 -0.58
C LYS A 101 -3.89 -11.68 -0.03
N ALA A 102 -5.07 -11.64 0.58
CA ALA A 102 -5.68 -12.78 1.25
C ALA A 102 -6.55 -13.62 0.32
N HIS A 103 -7.16 -13.01 -0.70
CA HIS A 103 -8.05 -13.68 -1.63
C HIS A 103 -7.75 -13.29 -3.08
N ALA A 104 -7.62 -14.28 -3.96
CA ALA A 104 -7.34 -14.06 -5.37
C ALA A 104 -8.61 -13.72 -6.16
N ASP A 105 -9.74 -14.35 -5.83
CA ASP A 105 -10.96 -14.32 -6.66
C ASP A 105 -12.09 -13.42 -6.11
N GLY A 106 -11.92 -12.90 -4.88
CA GLY A 106 -12.91 -12.05 -4.22
C GLY A 106 -12.58 -10.56 -4.29
N PHE A 107 -13.60 -9.70 -4.17
CA PHE A 107 -13.42 -8.25 -4.00
C PHE A 107 -12.77 -7.89 -2.65
N ASN A 108 -12.85 -8.76 -1.64
CA ASN A 108 -12.05 -8.68 -0.41
C ASN A 108 -10.62 -9.18 -0.64
N ALA A 109 -9.91 -8.61 -1.62
CA ALA A 109 -8.61 -9.13 -2.05
C ALA A 109 -7.52 -8.98 -0.98
N PHE A 110 -7.58 -7.92 -0.16
CA PHE A 110 -6.56 -7.59 0.84
C PHE A 110 -7.08 -7.72 2.27
N ALA A 111 -6.16 -8.10 3.16
CA ALA A 111 -6.40 -8.12 4.60
C ALA A 111 -5.22 -7.51 5.35
N SER A 112 -5.47 -7.06 6.58
CA SER A 112 -4.46 -6.66 7.57
C SER A 112 -4.64 -7.52 8.81
N PRO A 113 -4.07 -8.75 8.84
CA PRO A 113 -4.43 -9.75 9.85
C PRO A 113 -4.07 -9.37 11.29
N ASN A 114 -3.02 -8.54 11.46
CA ASN A 114 -2.42 -8.23 12.76
C ASN A 114 -2.53 -6.75 13.13
N LEU A 115 -3.31 -5.95 12.38
CA LEU A 115 -3.58 -4.55 12.71
C LEU A 115 -4.95 -4.18 12.15
N SER A 116 -5.77 -3.51 12.97
CA SER A 116 -7.04 -2.93 12.50
C SER A 116 -6.81 -1.96 11.33
N ALA A 117 -7.83 -1.81 10.48
CA ALA A 117 -7.82 -0.82 9.42
C ALA A 117 -7.63 0.60 9.99
N LEU A 118 -7.19 1.54 9.16
CA LEU A 118 -7.09 2.95 9.54
C LEU A 118 -8.45 3.63 9.44
N LEU A 119 -9.25 3.26 8.42
CA LEU A 119 -10.52 3.88 8.10
C LEU A 119 -11.42 2.93 7.31
N GLU A 120 -12.73 3.05 7.52
CA GLU A 120 -13.79 2.37 6.77
C GLU A 120 -14.68 3.40 6.06
N ALA A 121 -14.90 3.22 4.77
CA ALA A 121 -15.65 4.12 3.90
C ALA A 121 -17.04 3.55 3.59
N GLY A 122 -17.93 3.59 4.59
CA GLY A 122 -19.35 3.29 4.43
C GLY A 122 -20.17 4.52 4.01
N ILE A 123 -21.46 4.56 4.34
CA ILE A 123 -22.31 5.77 4.18
C ILE A 123 -21.65 6.98 4.85
N HIS A 124 -21.07 6.73 6.03
CA HIS A 124 -20.19 7.67 6.70
C HIS A 124 -18.79 7.07 6.75
N ILE A 125 -17.80 7.93 6.52
CA ILE A 125 -16.40 7.56 6.66
C ILE A 125 -16.04 7.55 8.13
N ARG A 126 -15.57 6.40 8.63
CA ARG A 126 -15.20 6.17 10.02
C ARG A 126 -13.70 5.95 10.13
N ARG A 127 -12.99 6.84 10.83
CA ARG A 127 -11.62 6.58 11.27
C ARG A 127 -11.65 5.62 12.46
N LEU A 128 -10.78 4.61 12.43
CA LEU A 128 -10.64 3.65 13.53
C LEU A 128 -9.53 4.10 14.48
N ASN A 129 -9.61 3.67 15.73
CA ASN A 129 -8.61 4.00 16.77
C ASN A 129 -7.34 3.14 16.66
N THR A 130 -6.77 3.08 15.46
CA THR A 130 -5.54 2.36 15.19
C THR A 130 -4.35 3.21 15.65
N PRO A 131 -3.40 2.67 16.43
CA PRO A 131 -2.25 3.43 16.91
C PRO A 131 -1.46 4.06 15.74
N PRO A 132 -1.01 5.32 15.88
CA PRO A 132 -0.26 5.99 14.82
C PRO A 132 1.05 5.27 14.50
N ALA A 133 1.49 5.34 13.25
CA ALA A 133 2.84 4.92 12.89
C ALA A 133 3.88 5.88 13.52
N PRO A 134 5.13 5.44 13.68
CA PRO A 134 6.22 6.35 14.04
C PRO A 134 6.29 7.51 13.04
N ALA A 135 6.17 8.74 13.54
CA ALA A 135 6.28 9.94 12.73
C ALA A 135 7.71 10.48 12.83
N GLY A 136 8.31 10.73 11.66
CA GLY A 136 9.57 11.45 11.57
C GLY A 136 9.36 12.97 11.58
N GLN A 137 10.45 13.73 11.72
CA GLN A 137 10.44 15.19 11.65
C GLN A 137 11.38 15.66 10.54
N GLY A 138 10.96 16.68 9.79
CA GLY A 138 11.75 17.31 8.73
C GLY A 138 11.18 17.08 7.34
N GLU A 139 12.00 17.37 6.33
CA GLU A 139 11.65 17.18 4.92
C GLU A 139 11.60 15.69 4.56
N LEU A 140 10.84 15.38 3.50
CA LEU A 140 10.75 14.01 2.95
C LEU A 140 12.14 13.54 2.53
N LYS A 141 12.56 12.39 3.04
CA LYS A 141 13.77 11.71 2.61
C LYS A 141 13.43 10.38 1.95
N VAL A 142 13.85 10.22 0.70
CA VAL A 142 13.66 8.97 -0.04
C VAL A 142 14.90 8.10 0.07
N HIS A 143 14.74 6.93 0.68
CA HIS A 143 15.79 5.92 0.77
C HIS A 143 15.85 5.07 -0.49
N THR A 144 17.07 4.77 -0.91
CA THR A 144 17.29 3.92 -2.08
C THR A 144 17.16 2.45 -1.70
N ILE A 145 16.34 1.70 -2.45
CA ILE A 145 16.29 0.25 -2.39
C ILE A 145 16.79 -0.31 -3.72
N THR A 146 17.73 -1.25 -3.64
CA THR A 146 18.26 -2.00 -4.79
C THR A 146 17.94 -3.49 -4.64
N PRO A 147 17.95 -4.29 -5.72
CA PRO A 147 17.80 -5.73 -5.59
C PRO A 147 18.84 -6.33 -4.65
N GLN A 148 18.37 -7.20 -3.76
CA GLN A 148 19.19 -7.97 -2.85
C GLN A 148 18.91 -9.45 -3.08
N PRO A 149 19.93 -10.33 -3.00
CA PRO A 149 19.75 -11.77 -3.14
C PRO A 149 19.10 -12.35 -1.87
N ILE A 150 17.77 -12.21 -1.75
CA ILE A 150 16.99 -12.67 -0.59
C ILE A 150 16.25 -13.96 -0.94
N GLY A 151 16.54 -15.04 -0.21
CA GLY A 151 15.78 -16.29 -0.27
C GLY A 151 14.62 -16.28 0.72
N VAL A 152 13.42 -16.62 0.26
CA VAL A 152 12.24 -16.85 1.12
C VAL A 152 11.96 -18.35 1.15
N VAL A 153 12.21 -18.99 2.30
CA VAL A 153 12.07 -20.44 2.46
C VAL A 153 10.87 -20.74 3.36
N THR A 154 9.89 -21.46 2.82
CA THR A 154 8.79 -22.02 3.61
C THR A 154 9.23 -23.35 4.22
N ILE A 155 9.17 -23.45 5.55
CA ILE A 155 9.42 -24.71 6.25
C ILE A 155 8.23 -25.65 6.07
N TYR A 156 8.51 -26.93 5.82
CA TYR A 156 7.51 -27.99 5.71
C TYR A 156 8.07 -29.31 6.29
N PRO A 157 7.20 -30.25 6.71
CA PRO A 157 7.66 -31.53 7.24
C PRO A 157 8.55 -32.28 6.25
N GLY A 158 9.75 -32.67 6.68
CA GLY A 158 10.72 -33.37 5.83
C GLY A 158 11.64 -32.46 5.01
N ILE A 159 11.65 -31.15 5.25
CA ILE A 159 12.64 -30.26 4.63
C ILE A 159 14.07 -30.71 4.98
N SER A 160 14.89 -30.91 3.95
CA SER A 160 16.27 -31.38 4.11
C SER A 160 17.25 -30.23 4.26
N ALA A 161 18.30 -30.39 5.08
CA ALA A 161 19.36 -29.39 5.27
C ALA A 161 20.05 -28.95 3.97
N ARG A 162 20.11 -29.83 2.94
CA ARG A 162 20.73 -29.53 1.64
C ARG A 162 19.98 -28.50 0.77
N ARG A 163 18.76 -28.09 1.15
CA ARG A 163 17.97 -27.08 0.42
C ARG A 163 18.18 -25.65 0.94
N CYS A 164 18.92 -25.45 2.02
CA CYS A 164 19.10 -24.15 2.68
C CYS A 164 20.50 -23.54 2.53
N THR A 165 21.38 -24.17 1.73
CA THR A 165 22.72 -23.69 1.34
C THR A 165 22.71 -23.33 -0.13
#